data_AF-A0A6H2A5Z9-F1
#
_entry.id   AF-A0A6H2A5Z9-F1
#
_cell.length_a   1.000
_cell.length_b   1.000
_cell.length_c   1.000
_cell.angle_alpha   90.00
_cell.angle_beta   90.00
_cell.angle_gamma   90.00
#
_symmetry.space_group_name_H-M   'P 1'
#
loop_
_entity.id
_entity.type
_entity.pdbx_description
1 polymer ?
#
loop_
_entity_poly.entity_id
_entity_poly.type
_entity_poly.pdbx_seq_one_letter_code
_entity_poly.pdbx_strand_id
1 'polypeptide(L)' 'MANSGTVILRCYCKNSFQDRKYGQGNRLHNHCNNPVTKEPMRGARCTVCASEKSL' A
#
# COMPACT_ATOMS: atom_id res chain seq x y z
N MET A 1 -11.34 -16.24 3.47
CA MET A 1 -11.47 -14.77 3.31
C MET A 1 -10.20 -14.24 2.66
N ALA A 2 -10.30 -13.54 1.52
CA ALA A 2 -9.12 -12.89 0.92
C ALA A 2 -8.64 -11.78 1.87
N ASN A 3 -7.49 -11.99 2.51
CA ASN A 3 -6.87 -10.98 3.37
C ASN A 3 -6.46 -9.79 2.49
N SER A 4 -7.36 -8.84 2.38
CA SER A 4 -7.13 -7.54 1.75
C SER A 4 -6.36 -6.69 2.75
N GLY A 5 -5.13 -7.12 3.05
CA GLY A 5 -4.26 -6.49 4.03
C GLY A 5 -3.92 -5.07 3.58
N THR A 6 -3.89 -4.15 4.53
CA THR A 6 -3.29 -2.82 4.32
C THR A 6 -2.01 -2.74 5.13
N VAL A 7 -0.98 -2.16 4.54
CA VAL A 7 0.34 -1.97 5.17
C VAL A 7 0.78 -0.53 5.01
N ILE A 8 1.50 -0.02 6.00
CA ILE A 8 2.09 1.31 5.93
C ILE A 8 3.55 1.15 5.50
N LEU A 9 3.92 1.72 4.35
CA LEU A 9 5.28 1.70 3.83
C LEU A 9 5.73 3.13 3.51
N ARG A 10 7.04 3.37 3.51
CA ARG A 10 7.59 4.63 3.03
C ARG A 10 7.31 4.82 1.54
N CYS A 11 6.88 6.01 1.14
CA CYS A 11 6.68 6.38 -0.26
C CYS A 11 6.95 7.88 -0.43
N TYR A 12 7.51 8.26 -1.58
CA TYR A 12 7.98 9.62 -1.86
C TYR A 12 6.87 10.60 -2.29
N CYS A 13 5.64 10.12 -2.50
CA CYS A 13 4.52 10.98 -2.84
C CYS A 13 4.12 11.84 -1.63
N LYS A 14 3.62 13.05 -1.87
CA LYS A 14 3.19 13.98 -0.82
C LYS A 14 1.71 13.77 -0.50
N ASN A 15 1.34 13.72 0.78
CA ASN A 15 -0.05 13.65 1.21
C ASN A 15 -0.19 14.16 2.64
N SER A 16 -0.71 15.39 2.81
CA SER A 16 -0.82 16.04 4.12
C SER A 16 -1.66 15.27 5.13
N PHE A 17 -2.74 14.62 4.68
CA PHE A 17 -3.59 13.81 5.55
C PHE A 17 -2.86 12.58 6.09
N GLN A 18 -2.21 11.80 5.20
CA GLN A 18 -1.47 10.61 5.60
C GLN A 18 -0.17 10.97 6.34
N ASP A 19 0.48 12.10 6.01
CA ASP A 19 1.63 12.61 6.76
C ASP A 19 1.26 12.92 8.22
N ARG A 20 0.07 13.51 8.45
CA ARG A 20 -0.45 13.76 9.80
C ARG A 20 -0.86 12.47 10.53
N LYS A 21 -1.37 11.47 9.81
CA LYS A 21 -1.93 10.25 10.39
C LYS A 21 -0.89 9.15 10.66
N TYR A 22 0.08 8.98 9.75
CA TYR A 22 1.04 7.87 9.75
C TYR A 22 2.49 8.33 9.83
N GLY A 23 2.75 9.63 9.82
CA GLY A 23 4.09 10.22 9.79
C GLY A 23 4.55 10.60 8.38
N GLN A 24 5.51 11.52 8.31
CA GLN A 24 6.00 12.07 7.05
C GLN A 24 6.59 10.97 6.14
N GLY A 25 6.08 10.90 4.91
CA GLY A 25 6.52 9.92 3.91
C GLY A 25 6.01 8.50 4.13
N ASN A 26 5.19 8.24 5.16
CA ASN A 26 4.52 6.97 5.34
C ASN A 26 3.17 6.98 4.62
N ARG A 27 2.92 5.97 3.80
CA ARG A 27 1.67 5.85 3.03
C ARG A 27 1.01 4.52 3.28
N LEU A 28 -0.31 4.55 3.29
CA LEU A 28 -1.13 3.36 3.24
C LEU A 28 -0.97 2.70 1.87
N HIS A 29 -0.69 1.40 1.87
CA HIS A 29 -0.64 0.56 0.69
C HIS A 29 -1.61 -0.60 0.86
N ASN A 30 -2.31 -0.96 -0.21
CA ASN A 30 -3.14 -2.15 -0.25
C ASN A 30 -2.33 -3.30 -0.83
N HIS A 31 -2.42 -4.49 -0.24
CA HIS A 31 -1.81 -5.67 -0.84
C HIS A 31 -2.39 -5.92 -2.23
N CYS A 32 -1.51 -6.15 -3.19
CA CYS A 32 -1.89 -6.62 -4.50
C CYS A 32 -2.20 -8.11 -4.39
N ASN A 33 -3.40 -8.51 -4.81
CA ASN A 33 -3.77 -9.92 -4.89
C ASN A 33 -3.72 -10.35 -6.36
N ASN A 34 -3.27 -11.57 -6.61
CA ASN A 34 -3.40 -12.15 -7.93
C ASN A 34 -4.91 -12.29 -8.25
N PRO A 35 -5.40 -11.71 -9.37
CA PRO A 35 -6.83 -11.75 -9.68
C PRO A 35 -7.34 -13.18 -9.90
N VAL A 36 -6.48 -14.10 -10.35
CA VAL A 36 -6.76 -15.49 -10.69
C VAL A 36 -6.65 -16.39 -9.46
N THR A 37 -5.52 -16.38 -8.76
CA THR A 37 -5.29 -17.31 -7.64
C THR A 37 -5.80 -16.76 -6.30
N LYS A 38 -6.16 -15.47 -6.22
CA LYS A 38 -6.47 -14.73 -4.98
C LYS A 38 -5.37 -14.80 -3.93
N GLU A 39 -4.19 -15.30 -4.30
CA GLU A 39 -3.03 -15.31 -3.42
C GLU A 39 -2.44 -13.91 -3.30
N PRO A 40 -1.89 -13.56 -2.13
CA PRO A 40 -1.17 -12.31 -1.97
C PRO A 40 0.00 -12.31 -2.96
N MET A 41 -0.03 -11.41 -3.95
CA MET A 41 1.19 -11.09 -4.67
C MET A 41 2.13 -10.41 -3.68
N ARG A 42 3.44 -10.60 -3.86
CA ARG A 42 4.48 -9.92 -3.08
C ARG A 42 4.59 -8.45 -3.49
N GLY A 43 3.47 -7.74 -3.43
CA GLY A 43 3.32 -6.37 -3.89
C GLY A 43 2.29 -5.64 -3.05
N ALA A 44 2.54 -4.38 -2.76
CA ALA A 44 1.59 -3.47 -2.16
C ALA A 44 1.54 -2.17 -2.95
N ARG A 45 0.33 -1.68 -3.21
CA ARG A 45 0.08 -0.48 -4.02
C ARG A 45 -0.31 0.70 -3.15
N CYS A 46 0.43 1.81 -3.28
CA CYS A 46 0.16 3.03 -2.54
C CYS A 46 -1.23 3.58 -2.88
N THR A 47 -2.02 3.92 -1.86
CA THR A 47 -3.37 4.47 -2.06
C THR A 47 -3.38 5.94 -2.50
N VAL A 48 -2.23 6.62 -2.47
CA VAL A 48 -2.09 8.03 -2.88
C VAL A 48 -1.62 8.15 -4.32
N CYS A 49 -0.47 7.54 -4.65
CA CYS A 49 0.18 7.72 -5.95
C CYS A 49 0.13 6.47 -6.83
N ALA A 50 -0.55 5.41 -6.37
CA ALA A 50 -0.66 4.14 -7.09
C ALA A 50 0.69 3.41 -7.35
N SER A 51 1.81 3.88 -6.80
CA SER A 51 3.10 3.21 -6.92
C SER A 51 3.06 1.85 -6.23
N GLU A 52 3.60 0.84 -6.91
CA GLU A 52 3.70 -0.52 -6.39
C GLU A 52 5.07 -0.74 -5.75
N LYS A 53 5.08 -1.43 -4.62
CA LYS A 53 6.28 -1.86 -3.91
C LYS A 53 6.24 -3.36 -3.73
N SER A 54 7.35 -4.01 -4.06
CA SER A 54 7.55 -5.40 -3.67
C SER A 54 7.74 -5.49 -2.15
N LEU A 55 7.06 -6.44 -1.53
CA LEU A 55 7.16 -6.76 -0.09
C LEU A 55 8.16 -7.89 0.16
#